data_AF-A0A1A8QN98-F1
#
_entry.id   AF-A0A1A8QN98-F1
#
_cell.length_a   1.000
_cell.length_b   1.000
_cell.length_c   1.000
_cell.angle_alpha   90.00
_cell.angle_beta   90.00
_cell.angle_gamma   90.00
#
_symmetry.space_group_name_H-M   'P 1'
#
loop_
_entity.id
_entity.type
_entity.pdbx_description
1 polymer ?
#
loop_
_entity_poly.entity_id
_entity_poly.type
_entity_poly.pdbx_seq_one_letter_code
_entity_poly.pdbx_strand_id
1 'polypeptide(L)' 'GETSSNKTSDPKSNRSREKGLWHKAKPKWDEAEVTAIEKHLMSFIKEHRLPQKDDCIRCLEAEPCELGNRSWKGV' A
#
# COMPACT_ATOMS: atom_id res chain seq x y z
N GLY A 1 -64.67 -21.31 0.21
CA GLY A 1 -63.58 -20.36 0.45
C GLY A 1 -62.36 -21.12 0.86
N GLU A 2 -61.18 -20.56 0.55
CA GLU A 2 -59.97 -20.68 1.38
C GLU A 2 -59.21 -22.02 1.32
N THR A 3 -57.88 -22.10 1.37
CA THR A 3 -56.76 -21.22 0.98
C THR A 3 -55.54 -22.15 0.92
N SER A 4 -54.66 -21.90 -0.04
CA SER A 4 -53.35 -22.52 -0.21
C SER A 4 -52.41 -22.17 0.96
N SER A 5 -51.65 -23.14 1.47
CA SER A 5 -50.36 -22.86 2.13
C SER A 5 -49.54 -24.14 2.34
N ASN A 6 -48.58 -24.38 1.45
CA ASN A 6 -47.48 -25.31 1.68
C ASN A 6 -46.17 -24.52 1.87
N LYS A 7 -45.56 -24.78 3.03
CA LYS A 7 -44.12 -24.80 3.39
C LYS A 7 -43.27 -23.54 3.13
N THR A 8 -42.87 -22.84 4.19
CA THR A 8 -41.64 -23.04 5.00
C THR A 8 -40.37 -22.53 4.30
N SER A 9 -39.84 -21.42 4.83
CA SER A 9 -38.44 -20.95 4.87
C SER A 9 -37.74 -20.71 3.53
N ASP A 10 -37.13 -19.56 3.23
CA ASP A 10 -36.28 -18.69 4.04
C ASP A 10 -35.98 -17.43 3.18
N PRO A 11 -36.14 -16.17 3.63
CA PRO A 11 -35.60 -15.05 2.88
C PRO A 11 -34.29 -14.58 3.51
N LYS A 12 -33.22 -14.89 2.77
CA LYS A 12 -32.15 -13.95 2.43
C LYS A 12 -31.41 -13.38 3.64
N SER A 13 -30.46 -14.17 4.13
CA SER A 13 -29.29 -13.63 4.84
C SER A 13 -28.57 -12.65 3.90
N ASN A 14 -28.86 -11.37 4.12
CA ASN A 14 -28.16 -10.23 3.54
C ASN A 14 -26.71 -10.23 4.03
N ARG A 15 -25.87 -11.08 3.44
CA ARG A 15 -24.42 -10.93 3.55
C ARG A 15 -23.97 -10.12 2.35
N SER A 16 -24.27 -8.83 2.40
CA SER A 16 -23.48 -7.83 1.68
C SER A 16 -22.04 -8.10 2.02
N ARG A 17 -21.36 -8.78 1.09
CA ARG A 17 -19.93 -9.01 1.12
C ARG A 17 -19.32 -7.65 0.84
N GLU A 18 -19.25 -6.84 1.89
CA GLU A 18 -18.42 -5.66 1.99
C GLU A 18 -16.99 -6.16 1.81
N LYS A 19 -16.59 -6.32 0.55
CA LYS A 19 -15.19 -6.40 0.15
C LYS A 19 -14.67 -5.00 0.36
N GLY A 20 -14.47 -4.66 1.64
CA GLY A 20 -13.81 -3.46 2.07
C GLY A 20 -12.54 -3.38 1.25
N LEU A 21 -12.48 -2.37 0.39
CA LEU A 21 -11.25 -1.94 -0.23
C LEU A 21 -10.34 -1.61 0.94
N TRP A 22 -9.52 -2.58 1.34
CA TRP A 22 -8.30 -2.32 2.09
C TRP A 22 -7.44 -1.48 1.16
N HIS A 23 -7.77 -0.20 1.06
CA HIS A 23 -6.82 0.84 0.77
C HIS A 23 -5.76 0.66 1.84
N LYS A 24 -4.74 -0.15 1.51
CA LYS A 24 -3.54 -0.32 2.30
C LYS A 24 -3.09 1.12 2.52
N ALA A 25 -3.31 1.65 3.72
CA ALA A 25 -2.84 2.98 4.03
C ALA A 25 -1.36 2.97 3.65
N LYS A 26 -0.94 3.91 2.78
CA LYS A 26 0.46 3.97 2.34
C LYS A 26 1.30 3.89 3.62
N PRO A 27 2.17 2.87 3.77
CA PRO A 27 2.86 2.70 5.02
C PRO A 27 3.61 4.00 5.29
N LYS A 28 3.43 4.55 6.49
CA LYS A 28 4.18 5.75 6.91
C LYS A 28 5.67 5.42 6.77
N TRP A 29 6.46 6.38 6.32
CA TRP A 29 7.91 6.21 6.28
C TRP A 29 8.41 6.06 7.72
N ASP A 30 9.14 5.00 8.00
CA ASP A 30 9.84 4.82 9.26
C ASP A 30 11.09 5.71 9.30
N GLU A 31 11.55 6.08 10.50
CA GLU A 31 12.74 6.93 10.66
C GLU A 31 13.99 6.29 10.04
N ALA A 32 14.09 4.96 10.10
CA ALA A 32 15.22 4.25 9.54
C ALA A 32 15.18 4.26 7.99
N GLU A 33 13.99 4.20 7.39
CA GLU A 33 13.80 4.41 5.95
C GLU A 33 14.15 5.84 5.52
N VAL A 34 13.72 6.84 6.29
CA VAL A 34 14.04 8.25 6.02
C VAL A 34 15.55 8.45 6.10
N THR A 35 16.20 7.90 7.13
CA THR A 35 17.66 8.00 7.30
C THR A 35 18.41 7.37 6.12
N ALA A 36 17.98 6.19 5.66
CA ALA A 36 18.55 5.51 4.50
C ALA A 36 18.43 6.34 3.21
N ILE A 37 17.26 6.95 3.00
CA ILE A 37 16.99 7.84 1.87
C ILE A 37 17.83 9.10 1.98
N GLU A 38 17.84 9.77 3.11
CA GLU A 38 18.61 10.99 3.32
C GLU A 38 20.11 10.72 3.09
N LYS A 39 20.65 9.62 3.60
CA LYS A 39 22.05 9.24 3.37
C LYS A 39 22.43 9.17 1.88
N HIS A 40 21.52 8.72 1.01
CA HIS A 40 21.79 8.57 -0.43
C HIS A 40 21.31 9.76 -1.28
N LEU A 41 20.18 10.37 -0.92
CA LEU A 41 19.45 11.33 -1.74
C LEU A 41 19.58 12.78 -1.22
N MET A 42 20.10 13.02 -0.01
CA MET A 42 20.32 14.37 0.54
C MET A 42 21.26 15.21 -0.33
N SER A 43 22.25 14.59 -0.98
CA SER A 43 23.16 15.30 -1.89
C SER A 43 22.42 15.92 -3.08
N PHE A 44 21.41 15.21 -3.62
CA PHE A 44 20.57 15.73 -4.70
C PHE A 44 19.76 16.94 -4.26
N ILE A 45 19.22 16.93 -3.03
CA ILE A 45 18.51 18.07 -2.45
C ILE A 45 19.45 19.28 -2.33
N LYS A 46 20.66 19.08 -1.81
CA LYS A 46 21.67 20.15 -1.68
C LYS A 46 22.14 20.71 -3.02
N GLU A 47 22.24 19.87 -4.03
CA GLU A 47 22.63 20.27 -5.39
C GLU A 47 21.44 20.80 -6.21
N HIS A 48 20.24 20.86 -5.64
CA HIS A 48 19.00 21.25 -6.30
C HIS A 48 18.74 20.42 -7.57
N ARG A 49 19.07 19.13 -7.49
CA ARG A 49 18.89 18.14 -8.55
C ARG A 49 17.86 17.12 -8.15
N LEU A 50 17.14 16.59 -9.14
CA LEU A 50 16.23 15.48 -8.92
C LEU A 50 16.98 14.17 -9.17
N PRO A 51 16.85 13.17 -8.28
CA PRO A 51 17.38 11.84 -8.55
C PRO A 51 16.67 11.22 -9.75
N GLN A 52 17.44 10.58 -10.62
CA GLN A 52 16.88 9.81 -11.71
C GLN A 52 16.42 8.43 -11.21
N LYS A 53 15.71 7.69 -12.07
CA LYS A 53 15.23 6.35 -11.76
C LYS A 53 16.34 5.44 -11.24
N ASP A 54 17.52 5.47 -11.85
CA ASP A 54 18.64 4.61 -11.47
C ASP A 54 19.25 5.02 -10.13
N ASP A 55 19.22 6.32 -9.78
CA ASP A 55 19.62 6.78 -8.44
C ASP A 55 18.65 6.24 -7.38
N CYS A 56 17.35 6.30 -7.65
CA CYS A 56 16.33 5.75 -6.77
C CYS A 56 16.48 4.23 -6.61
N ILE A 57 16.76 3.50 -7.70
CA ILE A 57 16.99 2.04 -7.63
C ILE A 57 18.25 1.72 -6.83
N ARG A 58 19.36 2.42 -7.09
CA ARG A 58 20.61 2.23 -6.33
C ARG A 58 20.42 2.49 -4.84
N CYS A 59 19.62 3.48 -4.46
CA CYS A 59 19.26 3.73 -3.07
C CYS A 59 18.52 2.54 -2.43
N LEU A 60 17.58 1.93 -3.16
CA LEU A 60 16.84 0.74 -2.69
C LEU A 60 17.75 -0.50 -2.58
N GLU A 61 18.68 -0.67 -3.53
CA GLU A 61 19.63 -1.79 -3.53
C GLU A 61 20.73 -1.65 -2.48
N ALA A 62 21.14 -0.42 -2.16
CA ALA A 62 22.16 -0.15 -1.14
C ALA A 62 21.65 -0.37 0.28
N GLU A 63 20.35 -0.14 0.53
CA GLU A 63 19.72 -0.26 1.85
C GLU A 63 18.53 -1.24 1.81
N PRO A 64 18.76 -2.54 1.51
CA PRO A 64 17.70 -3.52 1.32
C PRO A 64 16.99 -3.89 2.63
N CYS A 65 17.62 -3.66 3.78
CA CYS A 65 17.04 -3.91 5.10
C CYS A 65 15.95 -2.88 5.43
N GLU A 66 16.23 -1.60 5.15
CA GLU A 66 15.33 -0.49 5.45
C GLU A 66 14.28 -0.33 4.34
N LEU A 67 14.70 -0.37 3.08
CA LEU A 67 13.83 -0.04 1.94
C LEU A 67 13.32 -1.27 1.18
N GLY A 68 13.59 -2.49 1.65
CA GLY A 68 13.23 -3.73 0.94
C GLY A 68 11.73 -3.92 0.71
N ASN A 69 10.90 -3.29 1.55
CA ASN A 69 9.45 -3.31 1.40
C ASN A 69 8.89 -2.11 0.62
N ARG A 70 9.77 -1.26 0.07
CA ARG A 70 9.44 -0.08 -0.75
C ARG A 70 9.84 -0.33 -2.20
N SER A 71 9.15 0.37 -3.10
CA SER A 71 9.48 0.37 -4.51
C SER A 71 9.51 1.80 -5.01
N TRP A 72 10.42 2.09 -5.96
CA TRP A 72 10.45 3.36 -6.66
C TRP A 72 9.17 3.61 -7.48
N LYS A 73 8.43 2.54 -7.81
CA LYS A 73 7.10 2.62 -8.41
C LYS A 73 6.07 2.92 -7.31
N GLY A 74 5.56 4.15 -7.34
CA GLY A 74 4.40 4.53 -6.52
C GLY A 74 3.19 3.66 -6.85
N VAL A 75 2.65 3.01 -5.82
CA VAL A 75 1.31 2.37 -5.83
C VAL A 75 0.19 3.37 -5.63
#